data_AF-A0A9D0YFN5-F1
#
_entry.id   AF-A0A9D0YFN5-F1
#
_cell.length_a   1.000
_cell.length_b   1.000
_cell.length_c   1.000
_cell.angle_alpha   90.00
_cell.angle_beta   90.00
_cell.angle_gamma   90.00
#
_symmetry.space_group_name_H-M   'P 1'
#
loop_
_entity.id
_entity.type
_entity.pdbx_description
1 polymer ?
#
loop_
_entity_poly.entity_id
_entity_poly.type
_entity_poly.pdbx_seq_one_letter_code
_entity_poly.pdbx_strand_id
1 'polypeptide(L)'
;IDRNYQRAKKILKENEDILHAMADALMTYETIDKYQLDDLLERKTPVREPQGWGDDTTLPEDRTQGVTADKDNAIPPTPIGGLPAEQQ
;
A
#
# COMPACT_ATOMS: atom_id res chain seq x y z
N ILE A 1 -17.38 12.73 41.26
CA ILE A 1 -17.22 12.96 39.80
C ILE A 1 -15.86 13.59 39.51
N ASP A 2 -15.44 14.57 40.31
CA ASP A 2 -14.16 15.27 40.21
C ASP A 2 -12.93 14.36 40.15
N ARG A 3 -12.86 13.32 40.98
CA ARG A 3 -11.74 12.36 40.97
C ARG A 3 -11.55 11.70 39.60
N ASN A 4 -12.63 11.31 38.95
CA ASN A 4 -12.57 10.62 37.65
C ASN A 4 -12.19 11.60 36.54
N TYR A 5 -12.74 12.82 36.59
CA TYR A 5 -12.36 13.89 35.66
C TYR A 5 -10.88 14.24 35.77
N GLN A 6 -10.38 14.47 36.99
CA GLN A 6 -8.97 14.79 37.21
C GLN A 6 -8.05 13.67 36.77
N ARG A 7 -8.44 12.40 37.01
CA ARG A 7 -7.69 11.24 36.53
C ARG A 7 -7.66 11.19 35.00
N ALA A 8 -8.81 11.33 34.34
CA ALA A 8 -8.87 11.32 32.87
C ALA A 8 -8.04 12.47 32.28
N LYS A 9 -8.19 13.69 32.82
CA LYS A 9 -7.41 14.86 32.41
C LYS A 9 -5.91 14.64 32.57
N LYS A 10 -5.48 14.05 33.68
CA LYS A 10 -4.06 13.73 33.91
C LYS A 10 -3.54 12.75 32.87
N ILE A 11 -4.26 11.65 32.64
CA ILE A 11 -3.88 10.63 31.64
C ILE A 11 -3.79 11.24 30.24
N LEU A 12 -4.76 12.07 29.85
CA LEU A 12 -4.74 12.74 28.55
C LEU A 12 -3.54 13.70 28.41
N LYS A 13 -3.25 14.48 29.45
CA LYS A 13 -2.09 15.39 29.45
C LYS A 13 -0.75 14.65 29.39
N GLU A 14 -0.63 13.53 30.09
CA GLU A 14 0.58 12.72 30.09
C GLU A 14 0.84 12.02 28.74
N ASN A 15 -0.17 11.94 27.86
CA ASN A 15 -0.10 11.29 26.56
C ASN A 15 -0.49 12.25 25.42
N GLU A 16 -0.18 13.55 25.56
CA GLU A 16 -0.43 14.56 24.52
C GLU A 16 0.28 14.22 23.21
N ASP A 17 1.43 13.57 23.27
CA ASP A 17 2.17 13.09 22.10
C ASP A 17 1.35 12.11 21.26
N ILE A 18 0.63 11.18 21.91
CA ILE A 18 -0.25 10.23 21.24
C ILE A 18 -1.45 10.96 20.63
N LEU A 19 -1.99 11.98 21.30
CA LEU A 19 -3.10 12.78 20.78
C LEU A 19 -2.69 13.57 19.52
N HIS A 20 -1.48 14.14 19.51
CA HIS A 20 -0.94 14.80 18.33
C HIS A 20 -0.75 13.80 17.18
N ALA A 21 -0.18 12.62 17.45
CA ALA A 21 -0.01 11.59 16.44
C ALA A 21 -1.37 11.06 15.89
N MET A 22 -2.39 10.93 16.74
CA MET A 22 -3.76 10.61 16.30
C MET A 22 -4.33 11.70 15.40
N ALA A 23 -4.10 12.98 15.71
CA ALA A 23 -4.55 14.09 14.88
C ALA A 23 -3.87 14.07 13.51
N ASP A 24 -2.56 13.87 13.46
CA ASP A 24 -1.80 13.78 12.21
C ASP A 24 -2.25 12.58 11.36
N ALA A 25 -2.53 11.45 12.00
CA ALA A 25 -3.07 10.27 11.32
C ALA A 25 -4.46 10.54 10.74
N LEU A 26 -5.35 11.22 11.45
CA LEU A 26 -6.67 11.61 10.93
C LEU A 26 -6.58 12.60 9.76
N MET A 27 -5.60 13.51 9.80
CA MET A 27 -5.36 14.43 8.67
C MET A 27 -4.91 13.69 7.40
N THR A 28 -4.24 12.55 7.55
CA THR A 28 -3.72 11.76 6.42
C THR A 28 -4.72 10.73 5.92
N TYR A 29 -5.45 10.06 6.82
CA TYR A 29 -6.22 8.85 6.52
C TYR A 29 -7.72 8.96 6.77
N GLU A 30 -8.22 10.09 7.29
CA GLU A 30 -9.63 10.37 7.64
C GLU A 30 -10.23 9.48 8.76
N THR A 31 -10.00 8.17 8.72
CA THR A 31 -10.47 7.17 9.69
C THR A 31 -9.30 6.38 10.25
N ILE A 32 -9.36 6.03 11.55
CA ILE A 32 -8.37 5.19 12.24
C ILE A 32 -9.00 3.85 12.58
N ASP A 33 -8.36 2.76 12.13
CA ASP A 33 -8.70 1.39 12.51
C ASP A 33 -7.98 0.96 13.82
N LYS A 34 -8.49 -0.07 14.48
CA LYS A 34 -7.98 -0.60 15.76
C LYS A 34 -6.47 -0.87 15.71
N TYR A 35 -5.96 -1.43 14.62
CA TYR A 35 -4.53 -1.76 14.51
C TYR A 35 -3.66 -0.50 14.47
N GLN A 36 -4.14 0.56 13.81
CA GLN A 36 -3.47 1.86 13.77
C GLN A 36 -3.50 2.54 15.13
N LEU A 37 -4.61 2.40 15.86
CA LEU A 37 -4.73 2.87 17.23
C LEU A 37 -3.75 2.16 18.18
N ASP A 38 -3.59 0.85 18.05
CA ASP A 38 -2.64 0.07 18.84
C ASP A 38 -1.19 0.56 18.57
N ASP A 39 -0.81 0.79 17.31
CA ASP A 39 0.50 1.33 16.95
C ASP A 39 0.72 2.76 17.51
N LEU A 40 -0.30 3.61 17.49
CA LEU A 40 -0.27 4.96 18.08
C LEU A 40 -0.06 4.90 19.60
N LEU A 41 -0.76 4.00 20.29
CA LEU A 41 -0.62 3.80 21.72
C LEU A 41 0.78 3.27 22.11
N GLU A 42 1.39 2.45 21.24
CA GLU A 42 2.75 1.97 21.38
C GLU A 42 3.83 3.00 20.97
N ARG A 43 3.42 4.21 20.56
CA ARG A 43 4.30 5.29 20.06
C ARG A 43 5.14 4.84 18.86
N LYS A 44 4.58 3.98 18.01
CA LYS A 44 5.23 3.55 16.77
C LYS A 44 5.00 4.57 15.66
N THR A 45 6.10 5.08 15.13
CA THR A 45 6.12 6.00 13.99
C THR A 45 7.01 5.43 12.87
N PRO A 46 6.55 5.37 11.61
CA PRO A 46 5.24 5.80 11.11
C PRO A 46 4.11 4.83 11.49
N VAL A 47 2.90 5.37 11.65
CA VAL A 47 1.68 4.57 11.86
C VAL A 47 1.37 3.80 10.59
N ARG A 48 0.89 2.56 10.73
CA ARG A 48 0.47 1.74 9.60
C ARG A 48 -0.65 2.43 8.81
N GLU A 49 -0.66 2.16 7.51
CA GLU A 49 -1.74 2.60 6.63
C GLU A 49 -3.04 1.83 6.96
N PRO A 50 -4.22 2.42 6.70
CA PRO A 50 -5.49 1.73 6.85
C PRO A 50 -5.58 0.47 5.97
N GLN A 51 -6.43 -0.49 6.35
CA GLN A 51 -6.71 -1.63 5.46
C GLN A 51 -7.33 -1.14 4.14
N GLY A 52 -6.75 -1.55 3.01
CA GLY A 52 -7.18 -1.16 1.67
C GLY A 52 -6.58 0.16 1.16
N TRP A 53 -5.78 0.84 1.96
CA TRP A 53 -4.99 1.98 1.50
C TRP A 53 -3.87 1.48 0.57
N GLY A 54 -3.91 1.87 -0.71
CA GLY A 54 -2.95 1.44 -1.73
C GLY A 54 -3.41 0.29 -2.64
N ASP A 55 -4.61 -0.26 -2.45
CA ASP A 55 -5.12 -1.37 -3.30
C ASP A 55 -5.78 -0.90 -4.62
N ASP A 56 -5.75 0.41 -4.91
CA ASP A 56 -6.29 0.99 -6.14
C ASP A 56 -5.26 1.08 -7.30
N THR A 57 -4.18 0.30 -7.23
CA THR A 57 -3.14 0.26 -8.29
C THR A 57 -2.94 -1.12 -8.93
N THR A 58 -3.94 -2.00 -8.87
CA THR A 58 -4.06 -3.03 -9.92
C THR A 58 -5.26 -2.68 -10.79
N LEU A 59 -5.06 -1.73 -11.70
CA LEU A 59 -5.82 -1.69 -12.94
C LEU A 59 -5.84 -3.12 -13.49
N PRO A 60 -7.01 -3.77 -13.69
CA PRO A 60 -7.04 -4.96 -14.49
C PRO A 60 -6.63 -4.51 -15.90
N GLU A 61 -5.40 -4.82 -16.31
CA GLU A 61 -5.07 -4.77 -17.72
C GLU A 61 -6.09 -5.64 -18.43
N ASP A 62 -7.02 -4.98 -19.12
CA ASP A 62 -7.83 -5.51 -20.19
C ASP A 62 -6.87 -6.11 -21.22
N ARG A 63 -6.51 -7.38 -21.00
CA ARG A 63 -6.04 -8.29 -22.05
C ARG A 63 -7.10 -9.35 -22.21
N THR A 64 -8.20 -8.92 -22.81
CA THR A 64 -8.99 -9.80 -23.65
C THR A 64 -8.08 -10.51 -24.67
N GLN A 65 -8.37 -11.80 -24.89
CA GLN A 65 -7.78 -12.75 -25.86
C GLN A 65 -6.46 -13.39 -25.38
N GLY A 66 -6.39 -14.64 -24.91
CA GLY A 66 -7.20 -15.82 -25.20
C GLY A 66 -6.40 -16.77 -26.08
N VAL A 67 -5.69 -17.74 -25.51
CA VAL A 67 -5.30 -18.99 -26.18
C VAL A 67 -5.23 -20.10 -25.13
N THR A 68 -6.21 -21.00 -25.22
CA THR A 68 -6.21 -22.33 -24.63
C THR A 68 -4.98 -23.11 -25.09
N ALA A 69 -4.42 -23.89 -24.17
CA ALA A 69 -3.38 -24.86 -24.44
C ALA A 69 -3.70 -25.72 -25.69
N ASP A 70 -2.82 -25.69 -26.67
CA ASP A 70 -2.63 -26.81 -27.60
C ASP A 70 -1.12 -26.98 -27.83
N LYS A 71 -0.68 -28.23 -27.72
CA LYS A 71 0.70 -28.64 -27.92
C LYS A 71 0.99 -28.71 -29.42
N ASP A 72 2.28 -28.73 -29.76
CA ASP A 72 2.82 -29.16 -31.05
C ASP A 72 2.73 -28.16 -32.22
N ASN A 73 3.71 -27.26 -32.33
CA ASN A 73 4.51 -27.18 -33.56
C ASN A 73 5.80 -26.36 -33.35
N ALA A 74 6.95 -26.98 -33.58
CA ALA A 74 8.26 -26.34 -33.53
C ALA A 74 8.52 -25.54 -34.82
N ILE A 75 8.77 -24.23 -34.70
CA ILE A 75 9.44 -23.44 -35.73
C ILE A 75 10.44 -22.52 -35.02
N PRO A 76 11.77 -22.74 -35.13
CA PRO A 76 12.74 -21.79 -34.59
C PRO A 76 12.78 -20.55 -35.50
N PRO A 77 12.60 -19.32 -34.97
CA PRO A 77 12.78 -18.12 -35.78
C PRO A 77 14.27 -17.89 -36.07
N THR A 78 14.60 -17.80 -37.35
CA THR A 78 15.92 -17.42 -37.86
C THR A 78 16.28 -15.98 -37.48
N PRO A 79 17.58 -15.63 -37.35
CA PRO A 79 17.99 -14.27 -37.00
C PRO A 79 17.72 -13.31 -38.16
N ILE A 80 16.83 -12.33 -37.93
CA ILE A 80 16.65 -11.17 -38.79
C ILE A 80 17.84 -10.23 -38.57
N GLY A 81 18.88 -10.37 -39.39
CA GLY A 81 20.06 -9.50 -39.40
C GLY A 81 20.49 -9.28 -40.84
N GLY A 82 20.43 -8.02 -41.30
CA GLY A 82 20.41 -7.63 -42.71
C GLY A 82 21.65 -7.96 -43.53
N LEU A 83 21.40 -8.14 -44.83
CA LEU A 83 22.41 -8.01 -45.89
C LEU A 83 22.89 -6.54 -45.95
N PRO A 84 24.17 -6.33 -46.29
CA PRO A 84 24.41 -5.67 -47.56
C PRO A 84 25.27 -6.52 -48.49
N ALA A 85 24.89 -6.48 -49.76
CA ALA A 85 25.66 -6.94 -50.90
C ALA A 85 26.88 -6.04 -51.15
N GLU A 86 27.98 -6.62 -51.64
CA GLU A 86 28.96 -6.08 -52.62
C GLU A 86 30.16 -7.05 -52.62
N GLN A 87 30.41 -7.85 -53.67
CA GLN A 87 31.14 -7.53 -54.91
C GLN A 87 32.44 -6.77 -54.60
N GLN A 88 33.66 -7.28 -54.81
CA GLN A 88 34.24 -8.14 -55.85
C GLN A 88 35.34 -9.03 -55.26
#